data_AF-A0A526V318-F1
#
_entry.id   AF-A0A526V318-F1
#
_cell.length_a   1.000
_cell.length_b   1.000
_cell.length_c   1.000
_cell.angle_alpha   90.00
_cell.angle_beta   90.00
_cell.angle_gamma   90.00
#
_symmetry.space_group_name_H-M   'P 1'
#
loop_
_entity.id
_entity.type
_entity.pdbx_description
1 polymer ?
#
loop_
_entity_poly.entity_id
_entity_poly.type
_entity_poly.pdbx_seq_one_letter_code
_entity_poly.pdbx_strand_id
1 'polypeptide(L)'
;MDHGGSLGRARALFPNALLPFVDLSTGINPHSYPLFDLPATSLSRLPEAARTRELTEIAASAYGAPSPANIVAAPGTQILLPRVASLITPGRALVLGPTYAEHARAAVIAGHQVAEVGDFADLADADLAIIVNPNNPDGRVIARDRLLALAAGLRAKGGLLVVDEAFMDVGPREHSLCGDVGQGGVVVLRSFGKFFGLAGLRLGFALSDAVTVERLETQFGPWAVAGPALEYGIRALADIGWQDAMRTALADESARLDALFGRFGIPVMGGTTLFRFLRLPHAADLFATLGGRGILLRHFADRPDVLRAGLPGSEEETMIHVCSLAKIEETVARSGADRMLSLLAAGTAVVRPASISKENHLHLVMHDIAAAQDGMTMPGEEHVRNLLDFARRWDRARPMLVHCYAGISRSTASAYIIAAALAPKRDEAELARTLRALSPSATPNPRLI
;
A
#
# COMPACT_ATOMS: atom_id res chain seq x y z
N MET A 1 4.90 -1.72 21.04
CA MET A 1 3.76 -1.01 20.44
C MET A 1 3.30 -1.76 19.22
N ASP A 2 2.00 -1.72 18.95
CA ASP A 2 1.42 -2.35 17.77
C ASP A 2 1.51 -1.37 16.59
N HIS A 3 1.98 -1.79 15.42
CA HIS A 3 1.89 -1.03 14.15
C HIS A 3 1.29 -1.94 13.08
N GLY A 4 0.51 -1.37 12.16
CA GLY A 4 0.08 -2.10 10.96
C GLY A 4 1.29 -2.51 10.11
N GLY A 5 1.15 -3.54 9.28
CA GLY A 5 2.24 -4.06 8.45
C GLY A 5 2.99 -5.25 9.04
N SER A 6 2.69 -5.65 10.28
CA SER A 6 3.42 -6.73 10.96
C SER A 6 2.81 -8.11 10.68
N LEU A 7 3.08 -8.66 9.48
CA LEU A 7 2.58 -9.99 9.09
C LEU A 7 3.09 -11.12 10.00
N GLY A 8 4.29 -10.98 10.58
CA GLY A 8 4.79 -11.92 11.57
C GLY A 8 3.93 -11.97 12.83
N ARG A 9 3.51 -10.79 13.33
CA ARG A 9 2.58 -10.68 14.46
C ARG A 9 1.18 -11.19 14.08
N ALA A 10 0.71 -10.91 12.86
CA ALA A 10 -0.57 -11.41 12.37
C ALA A 10 -0.61 -12.96 12.37
N ARG A 11 0.46 -13.62 11.92
CA ARG A 11 0.59 -15.09 11.98
C ARG A 11 0.58 -15.62 13.41
N ALA A 12 1.18 -14.90 14.36
CA ALA A 12 1.14 -15.29 15.77
C ALA A 12 -0.26 -15.10 16.39
N LEU A 13 -0.98 -14.05 16.01
CA LEU A 13 -2.36 -13.77 16.47
C LEU A 13 -3.38 -14.74 15.86
N PHE A 14 -3.17 -15.15 14.61
CA PHE A 14 -4.06 -16.02 13.86
C PHE A 14 -3.29 -17.20 13.23
N PRO A 15 -2.86 -18.18 14.05
CA PRO A 15 -2.00 -19.28 13.59
C PRO A 15 -2.66 -20.19 12.55
N ASN A 16 -4.00 -20.22 12.52
CA ASN A 16 -4.81 -21.03 11.59
C ASN A 16 -5.43 -20.18 10.47
N ALA A 17 -4.97 -18.94 10.27
CA ALA A 17 -5.50 -18.08 9.22
C ALA A 17 -5.20 -18.62 7.82
N LEU A 18 -6.11 -18.32 6.89
CA LEU A 18 -5.85 -18.52 5.46
C LEU A 18 -4.65 -17.68 5.02
N LEU A 19 -3.84 -18.23 4.10
CA LEU A 19 -2.65 -17.58 3.55
C LEU A 19 -2.76 -17.46 2.02
N PRO A 20 -2.13 -16.45 1.40
CA PRO A 20 -1.40 -15.34 2.03
C PRO A 20 -2.33 -14.37 2.78
N PHE A 21 -1.77 -13.60 3.72
CA PHE A 21 -2.53 -12.52 4.36
C PHE A 21 -2.77 -11.39 3.36
N VAL A 22 -4.00 -10.88 3.33
CA VAL A 22 -4.33 -9.58 2.77
C VAL A 22 -4.13 -8.53 3.85
N ASP A 23 -3.10 -7.70 3.73
CA ASP A 23 -2.77 -6.69 4.73
C ASP A 23 -3.46 -5.35 4.46
N LEU A 24 -4.60 -5.14 5.13
CA LEU A 24 -5.32 -3.88 5.16
C LEU A 24 -5.04 -3.10 6.46
N SER A 25 -3.99 -3.46 7.22
CA SER A 25 -3.69 -2.79 8.49
C SER A 25 -2.87 -1.52 8.29
N THR A 26 -2.35 -1.29 7.09
CA THR A 26 -1.56 -0.11 6.74
C THR A 26 -2.42 0.95 6.02
N GLY A 27 -1.91 2.18 5.96
CA GLY A 27 -2.45 3.23 5.08
C GLY A 27 -1.46 3.50 3.96
N ILE A 28 -1.01 2.44 3.28
CA ILE A 28 -0.08 2.52 2.16
C ILE A 28 -0.88 2.30 0.89
N ASN A 29 -0.58 3.04 -0.17
CA ASN A 29 -1.17 2.81 -1.48
C ASN A 29 -0.82 1.39 -1.94
N PRO A 30 -1.81 0.52 -2.21
CA PRO A 30 -1.53 -0.83 -2.64
C PRO A 30 -1.02 -0.89 -4.09
N HIS A 31 -1.16 0.20 -4.86
CA HIS A 31 -0.66 0.34 -6.23
C HIS A 31 0.61 1.18 -6.23
N SER A 32 1.76 0.55 -6.02
CA SER A 32 3.04 1.26 -5.95
C SER A 32 3.37 2.01 -7.24
N TYR A 33 4.11 3.12 -7.11
CA TYR A 33 4.74 3.78 -8.26
C TYR A 33 5.54 2.75 -9.06
N PRO A 34 5.48 2.77 -10.42
CA PRO A 34 6.09 1.73 -11.24
C PRO A 34 7.57 1.53 -10.94
N LEU A 35 7.95 0.25 -10.82
CA LEU A 35 9.35 -0.12 -10.71
C LEU A 35 10.05 0.17 -12.04
N PHE A 36 11.28 0.65 -11.96
CA PHE A 36 12.12 0.90 -13.13
C PHE A 36 13.56 0.44 -12.87
N ASP A 37 14.31 0.27 -13.95
CA ASP A 37 15.72 -0.11 -13.87
C ASP A 37 16.52 1.01 -13.21
N LEU A 38 16.95 0.75 -11.97
CA LEU A 38 17.82 1.65 -11.25
C LEU A 38 19.24 1.59 -11.84
N PRO A 39 19.93 2.73 -11.98
CA PRO A 39 21.36 2.72 -12.28
C PRO A 39 22.10 1.89 -11.23
N ALA A 40 22.92 0.92 -11.64
CA ALA A 40 23.67 0.07 -10.70
C ALA A 40 24.57 0.89 -9.74
N THR A 41 24.98 2.08 -10.17
CA THR A 41 25.72 3.06 -9.37
C THR A 41 24.93 3.57 -8.16
N SER A 42 23.60 3.60 -8.21
CA SER A 42 22.77 4.01 -7.07
C SER A 42 22.89 3.05 -5.86
N LEU A 43 23.27 1.79 -6.11
CA LEU A 43 23.49 0.77 -5.09
C LEU A 43 24.97 0.62 -4.69
N SER A 44 25.89 0.89 -5.62
CA SER A 44 27.31 0.60 -5.45
C SER A 44 28.16 1.81 -5.08
N ARG A 45 27.64 3.03 -5.23
CA ARG A 45 28.33 4.29 -4.90
C ARG A 45 27.62 5.01 -3.76
N LEU A 46 28.38 5.85 -3.06
CA LEU A 46 27.81 6.79 -2.10
C LEU A 46 26.91 7.81 -2.83
N PRO A 47 25.79 8.23 -2.22
CA PRO A 47 24.92 9.27 -2.76
C PRO A 47 25.68 10.56 -3.10
N GLU A 48 25.44 11.12 -4.28
CA GLU A 48 26.06 12.36 -4.71
C GLU A 48 25.25 13.58 -4.25
N ALA A 49 25.95 14.66 -3.85
CA ALA A 49 25.31 15.90 -3.42
C ALA A 49 24.41 16.51 -4.52
N ALA A 50 24.78 16.36 -5.78
CA ALA A 50 23.98 16.84 -6.91
C ALA A 50 22.60 16.16 -6.98
N ARG A 51 22.52 14.83 -6.77
CA ARG A 51 21.24 14.10 -6.75
C ARG A 51 20.38 14.48 -5.56
N THR A 52 21.00 14.76 -4.41
CA THR A 52 20.28 15.26 -3.24
C THR A 52 19.66 16.64 -3.52
N ARG A 53 20.42 17.55 -4.15
CA ARG A 53 19.90 18.87 -4.55
C ARG A 53 18.72 18.76 -5.52
N GLU A 54 18.88 17.95 -6.57
CA GLU A 54 17.81 17.69 -7.55
C GLU A 54 16.53 17.14 -6.87
N LEU A 55 16.67 16.20 -5.93
CA LEU A 55 15.53 15.71 -5.17
C LEU A 55 14.85 16.82 -4.37
N THR A 56 15.62 17.67 -3.68
CA THR A 56 15.05 18.78 -2.89
C THR A 56 14.39 19.85 -3.75
N GLU A 57 14.91 20.11 -4.95
CA GLU A 57 14.30 21.01 -5.94
C GLU A 57 12.94 20.48 -6.41
N ILE A 58 12.89 19.20 -6.79
CA ILE A 58 11.65 18.56 -7.21
C ILE A 58 10.64 18.48 -6.06
N ALA A 59 11.10 18.12 -4.86
CA ALA A 59 10.24 18.07 -3.66
C ALA A 59 9.68 19.46 -3.32
N ALA A 60 10.47 20.53 -3.49
CA ALA A 60 10.00 21.90 -3.24
C ALA A 60 8.88 22.28 -4.19
N SER A 61 9.04 21.97 -5.48
CA SER A 61 7.98 22.16 -6.47
C SER A 61 6.74 21.32 -6.16
N ALA A 62 6.92 20.01 -5.91
CA ALA A 62 5.82 19.06 -5.71
C ALA A 62 4.99 19.36 -4.45
N TYR A 63 5.63 19.82 -3.36
CA TYR A 63 4.96 20.15 -2.11
C TYR A 63 4.58 21.63 -1.98
N GLY A 64 4.97 22.48 -2.94
CA GLY A 64 4.69 23.92 -2.90
C GLY A 64 5.50 24.68 -1.85
N ALA A 65 6.70 24.22 -1.53
CA ALA A 65 7.59 24.91 -0.60
C ALA A 65 8.17 26.19 -1.22
N PRO A 66 8.56 27.21 -0.44
CA PRO A 66 9.08 28.46 -0.97
C PRO A 66 10.38 28.28 -1.79
N SER A 67 11.25 27.36 -1.37
CA SER A 67 12.50 27.07 -2.05
C SER A 67 13.07 25.70 -1.65
N PRO A 68 14.05 25.15 -2.38
CA PRO A 68 14.76 23.94 -1.99
C PRO A 68 15.48 24.07 -0.63
N ALA A 69 15.88 25.29 -0.24
CA ALA A 69 16.50 25.56 1.06
C ALA A 69 15.53 25.38 2.24
N ASN A 70 14.23 25.21 1.96
CA ASN A 70 13.20 24.94 2.95
C ASN A 70 12.90 23.45 3.12
N ILE A 71 13.70 22.55 2.53
CA ILE A 71 13.44 21.10 2.57
C ILE A 71 14.71 20.34 2.95
N VAL A 72 14.57 19.39 3.87
CA VAL A 72 15.55 18.33 4.09
C VAL A 72 14.95 16.96 3.80
N ALA A 73 15.64 16.15 3.01
CA ALA A 73 15.28 14.75 2.79
C ALA A 73 15.85 13.87 3.91
N ALA A 74 15.10 12.85 4.30
CA ALA A 74 15.46 11.95 5.41
C ALA A 74 15.13 10.48 5.07
N PRO A 75 15.77 9.51 5.73
CA PRO A 75 15.50 8.08 5.58
C PRO A 75 14.15 7.67 6.23
N GLY A 76 13.07 8.23 5.70
CA GLY A 76 11.70 8.14 6.19
C GLY A 76 11.39 9.16 7.28
N THR A 77 10.12 9.46 7.48
CA THR A 77 9.70 10.47 8.47
C THR A 77 9.93 10.06 9.93
N GLN A 78 10.01 8.75 10.21
CA GLN A 78 10.19 8.25 11.57
C GLN A 78 11.49 8.76 12.23
N ILE A 79 12.57 8.92 11.46
CA ILE A 79 13.86 9.40 11.99
C ILE A 79 13.83 10.90 12.35
N LEU A 80 12.89 11.65 11.75
CA LEU A 80 12.71 13.08 11.96
C LEU A 80 11.99 13.37 13.29
N LEU A 81 11.10 12.50 13.76
CA LEU A 81 10.26 12.77 14.92
C LEU A 81 11.04 13.25 16.17
N PRO A 82 12.04 12.50 16.68
CA PRO A 82 12.80 12.96 17.85
C PRO A 82 13.71 14.15 17.55
N ARG A 83 14.19 14.28 16.31
CA ARG A 83 15.08 15.38 15.88
C ARG A 83 14.34 16.71 15.88
N VAL A 84 13.13 16.71 15.31
CA VAL A 84 12.25 17.88 15.28
C VAL A 84 11.81 18.25 16.68
N ALA A 85 11.45 17.29 17.53
CA ALA A 85 11.15 17.57 18.93
C ALA A 85 12.35 18.23 19.66
N SER A 86 13.58 17.82 19.37
CA SER A 86 14.79 18.39 19.97
C SER A 86 15.21 19.78 19.44
N LEU A 87 14.45 20.38 18.51
CA LEU A 87 14.79 21.70 17.96
C LEU A 87 14.60 22.83 18.96
N ILE A 88 13.74 22.63 19.96
CA ILE A 88 13.48 23.57 21.05
C ILE A 88 13.93 22.98 22.38
N THR A 89 14.07 23.83 23.39
CA THR A 89 14.37 23.39 24.76
C THR A 89 13.23 22.50 25.29
N PRO A 90 13.55 21.40 26.01
CA PRO A 90 12.52 20.57 26.62
C PRO A 90 11.56 21.37 27.50
N GLY A 91 10.27 21.11 27.30
CA GLY A 91 9.15 21.84 27.91
C GLY A 91 7.86 21.04 27.79
N ARG A 92 6.71 21.72 27.79
CA ARG A 92 5.40 21.10 27.64
C ARG A 92 5.11 20.78 26.17
N ALA A 93 5.01 19.50 25.84
CA ALA A 93 4.62 19.04 24.50
C ALA A 93 3.18 18.54 24.51
N LEU A 94 2.32 19.11 23.66
CA LEU A 94 0.92 18.71 23.53
C LEU A 94 0.67 18.09 22.16
N VAL A 95 0.11 16.89 22.16
CA VAL A 95 -0.22 16.14 20.95
C VAL A 95 -1.74 16.10 20.79
N LEU A 96 -2.26 16.54 19.64
CA LEU A 96 -3.70 16.49 19.39
C LEU A 96 -4.14 15.06 19.11
N GLY A 97 -4.83 14.47 20.08
CA GLY A 97 -5.28 13.09 20.09
C GLY A 97 -6.75 12.88 19.73
N PRO A 98 -7.18 11.62 19.58
CA PRO A 98 -6.30 10.45 19.47
C PRO A 98 -5.57 10.43 18.13
N THR A 99 -4.28 10.03 18.13
CA THR A 99 -3.42 10.06 16.94
C THR A 99 -2.34 8.97 16.92
N TYR A 100 -1.36 9.09 16.03
CA TYR A 100 -0.20 8.22 15.90
C TYR A 100 0.75 8.35 17.11
N ALA A 101 0.85 7.27 17.89
CA ALA A 101 1.53 7.26 19.19
C ALA A 101 3.04 7.58 19.17
N GLU A 102 3.71 7.47 18.01
CA GLU A 102 5.15 7.73 17.92
C GLU A 102 5.51 9.19 18.14
N HIS A 103 4.60 10.14 17.89
CA HIS A 103 4.84 11.56 18.14
C HIS A 103 5.05 11.85 19.63
N ALA A 104 4.12 11.36 20.46
CA ALA A 104 4.23 11.50 21.92
C ALA A 104 5.51 10.82 22.43
N ARG A 105 5.81 9.60 21.96
CA ARG A 105 7.03 8.90 22.33
C ARG A 105 8.30 9.65 21.93
N ALA A 106 8.35 10.20 20.72
CA ALA A 106 9.50 10.95 20.22
C ALA A 106 9.74 12.23 21.04
N ALA A 107 8.68 12.93 21.42
CA ALA A 107 8.78 14.09 22.31
C ALA A 107 9.28 13.70 23.72
N VAL A 108 8.84 12.57 24.28
CA VAL A 108 9.41 12.04 25.55
C VAL A 108 10.91 11.74 25.40
N ILE A 109 11.31 11.10 24.30
CA ILE A 109 12.74 10.80 24.02
C ILE A 109 13.57 12.09 23.94
N ALA A 110 13.00 13.17 23.40
CA ALA A 110 13.64 14.48 23.36
C ALA A 110 13.59 15.24 24.71
N GLY A 111 12.99 14.65 25.75
CA GLY A 111 12.98 15.19 27.13
C GLY A 111 11.76 16.03 27.50
N HIS A 112 10.75 16.13 26.63
CA HIS A 112 9.54 16.92 26.92
C HIS A 112 8.61 16.25 27.94
N GLN A 113 7.85 17.08 28.65
CA GLN A 113 6.68 16.64 29.40
C GLN A 113 5.49 16.55 28.43
N VAL A 114 5.08 15.34 28.09
CA VAL A 114 4.10 15.09 27.03
C VAL A 114 2.71 14.84 27.60
N ALA A 115 1.70 15.50 27.02
CA ALA A 115 0.30 15.16 27.23
C ALA A 115 -0.45 15.09 25.89
N GLU A 116 -1.39 14.16 25.79
CA GLU A 116 -2.35 14.12 24.69
C GLU A 116 -3.56 14.99 25.06
N VAL A 117 -4.02 15.83 24.13
CA VAL A 117 -5.19 16.71 24.29
C VAL A 117 -6.24 16.41 23.24
N GLY A 118 -7.52 16.56 23.59
CA GLY A 118 -8.64 16.30 22.68
C GLY A 118 -9.09 17.55 21.91
N ASP A 119 -8.87 18.74 22.47
CA ASP A 119 -9.24 20.01 21.84
C ASP A 119 -8.03 20.67 21.18
N PHE A 120 -8.25 21.27 20.02
CA PHE A 120 -7.27 22.08 19.32
C PHE A 120 -6.87 23.32 20.13
N ALA A 121 -7.81 23.93 20.86
CA ALA A 121 -7.57 25.15 21.62
C ALA A 121 -6.48 24.97 22.69
N ASP A 122 -6.43 23.78 23.31
CA ASP A 122 -5.45 23.45 24.36
C ASP A 122 -4.00 23.51 23.87
N LEU A 123 -3.77 23.34 22.56
CA LEU A 123 -2.42 23.40 21.97
C LEU A 123 -1.77 24.77 22.11
N ALA A 124 -2.55 25.83 22.31
CA ALA A 124 -2.02 27.18 22.53
C ALA A 124 -1.11 27.28 23.76
N ASP A 125 -1.26 26.38 24.73
CA ASP A 125 -0.45 26.32 25.95
C ASP A 125 0.84 25.49 25.80
N ALA A 126 1.07 24.87 24.65
CA ALA A 126 2.26 24.04 24.43
C ALA A 126 3.52 24.89 24.18
N ASP A 127 4.68 24.35 24.52
CA ASP A 127 5.96 24.77 23.94
C ASP A 127 6.20 24.05 22.62
N LEU A 128 5.81 22.77 22.54
CA LEU A 128 5.81 21.94 21.33
C LEU A 128 4.39 21.43 21.06
N ALA A 129 3.73 21.96 20.04
CA ALA A 129 2.44 21.42 19.60
C ALA A 129 2.65 20.45 18.44
N ILE A 130 2.03 19.27 18.49
CA ILE A 130 2.12 18.26 17.42
C ILE A 130 0.72 17.90 16.93
N ILE A 131 0.53 18.01 15.61
CA ILE A 131 -0.71 17.71 14.91
C ILE A 131 -0.39 16.80 13.72
N VAL A 132 -1.23 15.80 13.48
CA VAL A 132 -1.20 15.00 12.23
C VAL A 132 -2.37 15.46 11.35
N ASN A 133 -2.10 15.85 10.11
CA ASN A 133 -3.07 16.49 9.22
C ASN A 133 -2.89 16.06 7.75
N PRO A 134 -3.79 15.28 7.12
CA PRO A 134 -4.92 14.58 7.72
C PRO A 134 -4.49 13.59 8.81
N ASN A 135 -5.29 13.47 9.87
CA ASN A 135 -4.92 12.67 11.03
C ASN A 135 -4.96 11.15 10.77
N ASN A 136 -4.14 10.42 11.50
CA ASN A 136 -4.23 8.97 11.65
C ASN A 136 -4.67 8.64 13.09
N PRO A 137 -5.86 8.09 13.32
CA PRO A 137 -6.53 7.16 12.40
C PRO A 137 -7.83 7.63 11.74
N ASP A 138 -8.36 8.79 12.07
CA ASP A 138 -9.73 9.20 11.67
C ASP A 138 -9.79 10.05 10.39
N GLY A 139 -8.64 10.46 9.84
CA GLY A 139 -8.58 11.31 8.65
C GLY A 139 -9.02 12.75 8.87
N ARG A 140 -9.25 13.20 10.11
CA ARG A 140 -9.70 14.58 10.37
C ARG A 140 -8.69 15.58 9.81
N VAL A 141 -9.20 16.71 9.31
CA VAL A 141 -8.39 17.79 8.75
C VAL A 141 -8.63 19.08 9.52
N ILE A 142 -7.55 19.79 9.82
CA ILE A 142 -7.57 21.12 10.41
C ILE A 142 -7.23 22.12 9.32
N ALA A 143 -8.04 23.17 9.23
CA ALA A 143 -7.88 24.23 8.24
C ALA A 143 -6.55 24.98 8.45
N ARG A 144 -5.93 25.35 7.32
CA ARG A 144 -4.63 26.02 7.24
C ARG A 144 -4.57 27.31 8.06
N ASP A 145 -5.60 28.14 8.00
CA ASP A 145 -5.69 29.40 8.74
C ASP A 145 -5.59 29.21 10.27
N ARG A 146 -6.26 28.19 10.81
CA ARG A 146 -6.19 27.84 12.24
C ARG A 146 -4.79 27.37 12.62
N LEU A 147 -4.17 26.55 11.78
CA LEU A 147 -2.81 26.06 12.03
C LEU A 147 -1.79 27.21 12.00
N LEU A 148 -1.91 28.15 11.06
CA LEU A 148 -1.05 29.33 10.98
C LEU A 148 -1.24 30.26 12.19
N ALA A 149 -2.47 30.45 12.65
CA ALA A 149 -2.74 31.22 13.86
C ALA A 149 -2.09 30.59 15.10
N LEU A 150 -2.20 29.27 15.25
CA LEU A 150 -1.52 28.53 16.32
C LEU A 150 0.00 28.66 16.22
N ALA A 151 0.57 28.45 15.03
CA ALA A 151 2.01 28.60 14.80
C ALA A 151 2.53 29.99 15.18
N ALA A 152 1.81 31.05 14.80
CA ALA A 152 2.16 32.42 15.15
C ALA A 152 2.16 32.65 16.67
N GLY A 153 1.13 32.14 17.37
CA GLY A 153 1.03 32.22 18.83
C GLY A 153 2.15 31.46 19.55
N LEU A 154 2.47 30.25 19.09
CA LEU A 154 3.58 29.45 19.64
C LEU A 154 4.93 30.14 19.40
N ARG A 155 5.19 30.60 18.18
CA ARG A 155 6.43 31.30 17.81
C ARG A 155 6.66 32.54 18.67
N ALA A 156 5.61 33.31 18.97
CA ALA A 156 5.71 34.53 19.77
C ALA A 156 6.27 34.28 21.19
N LYS A 157 6.13 33.05 21.71
CA LYS A 157 6.69 32.61 23.00
C LYS A 157 7.87 31.63 22.86
N GLY A 158 8.44 31.49 21.66
CA GLY A 158 9.57 30.60 21.39
C GLY A 158 9.22 29.12 21.22
N GLY A 159 7.93 28.81 21.07
CA GLY A 159 7.44 27.45 20.81
C GLY A 159 7.47 27.05 19.33
N LEU A 160 7.15 25.78 19.08
CA LEU A 160 7.18 25.16 17.75
C LEU A 160 5.88 24.39 17.46
N LEU A 161 5.34 24.57 16.26
CA LEU A 161 4.29 23.70 15.71
C LEU A 161 4.93 22.63 14.80
N VAL A 162 4.62 21.36 15.05
CA VAL A 162 4.94 20.25 14.14
C VAL A 162 3.65 19.76 13.51
N VAL A 163 3.60 19.76 12.18
CA VAL A 163 2.47 19.23 11.40
C VAL A 163 2.93 18.03 10.58
N ASP A 164 2.46 16.85 10.95
CA ASP A 164 2.70 15.63 10.19
C ASP A 164 1.67 15.49 9.06
N GLU A 165 2.12 15.75 7.84
CA GLU A 165 1.33 15.69 6.61
C GLU A 165 1.54 14.38 5.85
N ALA A 166 1.82 13.26 6.54
CA ALA A 166 2.05 11.95 5.93
C ALA A 166 0.96 11.45 4.97
N PHE A 167 -0.28 11.97 5.08
CA PHE A 167 -1.41 11.61 4.23
C PHE A 167 -1.91 12.76 3.34
N MET A 168 -1.22 13.90 3.33
CA MET A 168 -1.68 15.09 2.60
C MET A 168 -1.56 14.96 1.08
N ASP A 169 -0.77 14.01 0.56
CA ASP A 169 -0.73 13.69 -0.88
C ASP A 169 -2.09 13.23 -1.45
N VAL A 170 -2.94 12.66 -0.59
CA VAL A 170 -4.33 12.27 -0.89
C VAL A 170 -5.38 13.12 -0.17
N GLY A 171 -4.94 14.12 0.60
CA GLY A 171 -5.79 15.01 1.37
C GLY A 171 -6.16 16.29 0.63
N PRO A 172 -6.98 17.16 1.26
CA PRO A 172 -7.25 18.51 0.76
C PRO A 172 -5.99 19.38 0.86
N ARG A 173 -5.23 19.43 -0.24
CA ARG A 173 -3.88 20.06 -0.29
C ARG A 173 -3.88 21.56 0.02
N GLU A 174 -5.02 22.24 -0.14
CA GLU A 174 -5.23 23.63 0.26
C GLU A 174 -5.06 23.87 1.77
N HIS A 175 -5.08 22.80 2.58
CA HIS A 175 -4.84 22.85 4.02
C HIS A 175 -3.39 22.53 4.42
N SER A 176 -2.50 22.26 3.46
CA SER A 176 -1.08 22.06 3.72
C SER A 176 -0.39 23.36 4.16
N LEU A 177 0.61 23.24 5.03
CA LEU A 177 1.46 24.36 5.46
C LEU A 177 2.81 24.43 4.72
N CYS A 178 3.08 23.53 3.78
CA CYS A 178 4.38 23.47 3.09
C CYS A 178 4.79 24.83 2.47
N GLY A 179 3.84 25.60 1.94
CA GLY A 179 4.09 26.93 1.37
C GLY A 179 4.32 28.05 2.38
N ASP A 180 4.08 27.79 3.68
CA ASP A 180 4.14 28.79 4.75
C ASP A 180 5.34 28.64 5.68
N VAL A 181 6.12 27.57 5.52
CA VAL A 181 7.22 27.21 6.42
C VAL A 181 8.29 28.29 6.54
N GLY A 182 8.44 29.15 5.51
CA GLY A 182 9.40 30.25 5.49
C GLY A 182 9.16 31.31 6.59
N GLN A 183 7.98 31.34 7.20
CA GLN A 183 7.68 32.23 8.32
C GLN A 183 8.39 31.78 9.62
N GLY A 184 8.86 30.53 9.70
CA GLY A 184 9.48 29.97 10.91
C GLY A 184 8.49 29.64 12.02
N GLY A 185 8.93 28.83 12.99
CA GLY A 185 8.06 28.33 14.08
C GLY A 185 7.14 27.18 13.67
N VAL A 186 7.33 26.61 12.48
CA VAL A 186 6.60 25.45 11.96
C VAL A 186 7.58 24.47 11.34
N VAL A 187 7.41 23.18 11.64
CA VAL A 187 8.01 22.08 10.86
C VAL A 187 6.90 21.21 10.29
N VAL A 188 6.88 21.05 8.97
CA VAL A 188 5.97 20.13 8.27
C VAL A 188 6.71 18.84 7.92
N LEU A 189 6.08 17.69 8.15
CA LEU A 189 6.64 16.38 7.79
C LEU A 189 5.88 15.77 6.62
N ARG A 190 6.60 15.26 5.61
CA ARG A 190 6.01 14.57 4.44
C ARG A 190 6.54 13.14 4.33
N SER A 191 5.62 12.18 4.16
CA SER A 191 5.96 10.75 4.03
C SER A 191 5.80 10.28 2.58
N PHE A 192 6.90 10.09 1.86
CA PHE A 192 6.86 9.62 0.47
C PHE A 192 6.23 8.22 0.34
N GLY A 193 6.63 7.28 1.20
CA GLY A 193 6.28 5.87 1.04
C GLY A 193 4.79 5.51 1.21
N LYS A 194 3.91 6.44 1.55
CA LYS A 194 2.47 6.18 1.72
C LYS A 194 1.75 6.21 0.39
N PHE A 195 1.63 7.40 -0.20
CA PHE A 195 0.93 7.61 -1.46
C PHE A 195 1.61 6.94 -2.65
N PHE A 196 2.95 6.90 -2.68
CA PHE A 196 3.69 6.23 -3.75
C PHE A 196 3.77 4.71 -3.59
N GLY A 197 3.21 4.12 -2.51
CA GLY A 197 3.24 2.68 -2.27
C GLY A 197 4.64 2.08 -2.03
N LEU A 198 5.66 2.92 -1.84
CA LEU A 198 7.06 2.53 -1.69
C LEU A 198 7.55 2.65 -0.24
N ALA A 199 6.76 2.15 0.72
CA ALA A 199 7.06 2.29 2.14
C ALA A 199 8.41 1.70 2.56
N GLY A 200 8.85 0.62 1.91
CA GLY A 200 10.14 -0.03 2.18
C GLY A 200 11.37 0.79 1.78
N LEU A 201 11.20 1.77 0.88
CA LEU A 201 12.29 2.62 0.38
C LEU A 201 12.82 3.59 1.43
N ARG A 202 12.01 3.87 2.46
CA ARG A 202 12.32 4.79 3.56
C ARG A 202 12.74 6.17 3.07
N LEU A 203 11.85 6.86 2.35
CA LEU A 203 12.01 8.27 2.01
C LEU A 203 10.96 9.13 2.73
N GLY A 204 11.38 10.29 3.21
CA GLY A 204 10.52 11.30 3.82
C GLY A 204 11.23 12.65 3.82
N PHE A 205 10.50 13.69 4.22
CA PHE A 205 10.99 15.06 4.20
C PHE A 205 10.54 15.82 5.45
N ALA A 206 11.34 16.78 5.88
CA ALA A 206 10.89 17.87 6.74
C ALA A 206 11.02 19.20 5.99
N LEU A 207 10.04 20.07 6.17
CA LEU A 207 10.01 21.41 5.62
C LEU A 207 9.92 22.42 6.77
N SER A 208 10.76 23.45 6.72
CA SER A 208 10.84 24.51 7.73
C SER A 208 11.47 25.77 7.12
N ASP A 209 11.63 26.83 7.91
CA ASP A 209 12.58 27.89 7.61
C ASP A 209 14.01 27.35 7.38
N ALA A 210 14.82 28.08 6.60
CA ALA A 210 16.12 27.61 6.14
C ALA A 210 17.11 27.31 7.29
N VAL A 211 17.06 28.06 8.39
CA VAL A 211 17.93 27.86 9.55
C VAL A 211 17.60 26.54 10.24
N THR A 212 16.31 26.24 10.39
CA THR A 212 15.87 24.95 10.95
C THR A 212 16.23 23.78 10.04
N VAL A 213 16.10 23.94 8.72
CA VAL A 213 16.50 22.91 7.73
C VAL A 213 17.99 22.61 7.82
N GLU A 214 18.84 23.64 7.88
CA GLU A 214 20.30 23.48 8.02
C GLU A 214 20.66 22.74 9.33
N ARG A 215 19.98 23.08 10.44
CA ARG A 215 20.14 22.37 11.72
C ARG A 215 19.77 20.90 11.61
N LEU A 216 18.66 20.57 10.94
CA LEU A 216 18.23 19.19 10.75
C LEU A 216 19.20 18.42 9.84
N GLU A 217 19.65 19.03 8.74
CA GLU A 217 20.61 18.43 7.81
C GLU A 217 21.94 18.10 8.50
N THR A 218 22.44 19.00 9.35
CA THR A 218 23.65 18.79 10.15
C THR A 218 23.54 17.57 11.09
N GLN A 219 22.34 17.30 11.63
CA GLN A 219 22.10 16.14 12.51
C GLN A 219 22.07 14.81 11.77
N PHE A 220 21.86 14.81 10.45
CA PHE A 220 21.85 13.59 9.64
C PHE A 220 23.25 13.20 9.18
N GLY A 221 24.12 14.17 8.95
CA GLY A 221 25.42 13.94 8.34
C GLY A 221 25.32 13.55 6.85
N PRO A 222 26.45 13.24 6.21
CA PRO A 222 26.46 12.94 4.79
C PRO A 222 25.75 11.61 4.49
N TRP A 223 25.14 11.53 3.31
CA TRP A 223 24.57 10.28 2.74
C TRP A 223 23.41 9.66 3.51
N ALA A 224 22.64 10.45 4.25
CA ALA A 224 21.54 9.94 5.07
C ALA A 224 20.42 9.26 4.27
N VAL A 225 20.22 9.65 3.00
CA VAL A 225 19.23 9.05 2.10
C VAL A 225 19.92 8.14 1.09
N ALA A 226 19.47 6.89 1.00
CA ALA A 226 20.05 5.88 0.12
C ALA A 226 19.87 6.24 -1.36
N GLY A 227 20.83 5.84 -2.21
CA GLY A 227 20.81 6.11 -3.65
C GLY A 227 19.49 5.71 -4.34
N PRO A 228 18.96 4.49 -4.15
CA PRO A 228 17.66 4.10 -4.72
C PRO A 228 16.51 5.01 -4.27
N ALA A 229 16.55 5.49 -3.02
CA ALA A 229 15.54 6.40 -2.50
C ALA A 229 15.57 7.76 -3.21
N LEU A 230 16.77 8.27 -3.52
CA LEU A 230 16.93 9.49 -4.32
C LEU A 230 16.33 9.30 -5.73
N GLU A 231 16.68 8.21 -6.42
CA GLU A 231 16.22 7.95 -7.79
C GLU A 231 14.69 7.85 -7.90
N TYR A 232 14.06 7.08 -7.00
CA TYR A 232 12.60 6.99 -6.96
C TYR A 232 11.95 8.31 -6.54
N GLY A 233 12.54 9.03 -5.57
CA GLY A 233 12.04 10.32 -5.13
C GLY A 233 12.01 11.35 -6.27
N ILE A 234 13.11 11.48 -7.01
CA ILE A 234 13.26 12.38 -8.17
C ILE A 234 12.18 12.06 -9.21
N ARG A 235 12.08 10.80 -9.63
CA ARG A 235 11.18 10.40 -10.71
C ARG A 235 9.72 10.50 -10.32
N ALA A 236 9.34 9.95 -9.16
CA ALA A 236 7.94 9.85 -8.76
C ALA A 236 7.34 11.21 -8.36
N LEU A 237 8.11 12.08 -7.70
CA LEU A 237 7.64 13.42 -7.34
C LEU A 237 7.48 14.32 -8.59
N ALA A 238 8.28 14.12 -9.64
CA ALA A 238 8.16 14.85 -10.90
C ALA A 238 7.00 14.34 -11.79
N ASP A 239 6.53 13.11 -11.57
CA ASP A 239 5.50 12.48 -12.41
C ASP A 239 4.08 12.88 -11.99
N ILE A 240 3.71 14.13 -12.29
CA ILE A 240 2.39 14.69 -11.94
C ILE A 240 1.25 13.89 -12.57
N GLY A 241 1.44 13.39 -13.80
CA GLY A 241 0.44 12.60 -14.51
C GLY A 241 0.09 11.31 -13.77
N TRP A 242 1.08 10.56 -13.30
CA TRP A 242 0.84 9.38 -12.47
C TRP A 242 0.14 9.74 -11.16
N GLN A 243 0.58 10.82 -10.49
CA GLN A 243 -0.01 11.20 -9.21
C GLN A 243 -1.50 11.55 -9.34
N ASP A 244 -1.89 12.30 -10.36
CA ASP A 244 -3.30 12.68 -10.57
C ASP A 244 -4.17 11.48 -10.97
N ALA A 245 -3.66 10.59 -11.82
CA ALA A 245 -4.33 9.34 -12.15
C ALA A 245 -4.50 8.45 -10.90
N MET A 246 -3.48 8.35 -10.06
CA MET A 246 -3.52 7.55 -8.85
C MET A 246 -4.49 8.12 -7.81
N ARG A 247 -4.54 9.45 -7.61
CA ARG A 247 -5.55 10.08 -6.74
C ARG A 247 -6.96 9.75 -7.18
N THR A 248 -7.21 9.78 -8.49
CA THR A 248 -8.51 9.42 -9.08
C THR A 248 -8.85 7.95 -8.80
N ALA A 249 -7.91 7.03 -9.07
CA ALA A 249 -8.10 5.61 -8.82
C ALA A 249 -8.38 5.30 -7.34
N LEU A 250 -7.63 5.91 -6.43
CA LEU A 250 -7.83 5.75 -4.99
C LEU A 250 -9.18 6.32 -4.52
N ALA A 251 -9.64 7.42 -5.12
CA ALA A 251 -10.98 7.94 -4.84
C ALA A 251 -12.06 6.93 -5.20
N ASP A 252 -12.00 6.35 -6.41
CA ASP A 252 -12.94 5.33 -6.87
C ASP A 252 -12.89 4.05 -6.01
N GLU A 253 -11.70 3.54 -5.72
CA GLU A 253 -11.50 2.34 -4.91
C GLU A 253 -12.03 2.50 -3.49
N SER A 254 -11.74 3.65 -2.92
CA SER A 254 -12.14 3.94 -1.55
C SER A 254 -13.66 4.14 -1.46
N ALA A 255 -14.30 4.70 -2.49
CA ALA A 255 -15.76 4.74 -2.61
C ALA A 255 -16.39 3.34 -2.79
N ARG A 256 -15.74 2.44 -3.56
CA ARG A 256 -16.17 1.03 -3.66
C ARG A 256 -16.09 0.32 -2.31
N LEU A 257 -15.03 0.58 -1.54
CA LEU A 257 -14.88 0.03 -0.19
C LEU A 257 -15.97 0.56 0.76
N ASP A 258 -16.29 1.85 0.68
CA ASP A 258 -17.39 2.45 1.45
C ASP A 258 -18.73 1.79 1.12
N ALA A 259 -19.02 1.59 -0.18
CA ALA A 259 -20.23 0.89 -0.62
C ALA A 259 -20.27 -0.57 -0.13
N LEU A 260 -19.12 -1.27 -0.12
CA LEU A 260 -19.01 -2.62 0.41
C LEU A 260 -19.34 -2.66 1.91
N PHE A 261 -18.73 -1.78 2.71
CA PHE A 261 -19.04 -1.68 4.14
C PHE A 261 -20.50 -1.33 4.39
N GLY A 262 -21.06 -0.40 3.60
CA GLY A 262 -22.47 -0.02 3.67
C GLY A 262 -23.43 -1.19 3.43
N ARG A 263 -23.13 -2.09 2.49
CA ARG A 263 -23.94 -3.31 2.23
C ARG A 263 -24.03 -4.24 3.44
N PHE A 264 -23.06 -4.19 4.35
CA PHE A 264 -23.03 -4.98 5.57
C PHE A 264 -23.38 -4.17 6.83
N GLY A 265 -23.87 -2.94 6.67
CA GLY A 265 -24.22 -2.07 7.80
C GLY A 265 -23.03 -1.62 8.64
N ILE A 266 -21.83 -1.63 8.07
CA ILE A 266 -20.60 -1.16 8.75
C ILE A 266 -20.41 0.32 8.43
N PRO A 267 -20.53 1.23 9.43
CA PRO A 267 -20.39 2.65 9.19
C PRO A 267 -18.92 3.06 9.01
N VAL A 268 -18.64 3.77 7.92
CA VAL A 268 -17.37 4.47 7.71
C VAL A 268 -17.49 5.87 8.31
N MET A 269 -16.74 6.13 9.38
CA MET A 269 -16.83 7.36 10.16
C MET A 269 -15.85 8.45 9.71
N GLY A 270 -14.90 8.10 8.84
CA GLY A 270 -13.87 9.00 8.34
C GLY A 270 -12.75 8.25 7.63
N GLY A 271 -11.60 8.91 7.50
CA GLY A 271 -10.39 8.37 6.92
C GLY A 271 -9.85 9.19 5.76
N THR A 272 -9.01 8.57 4.94
CA THR A 272 -8.44 9.15 3.71
C THR A 272 -8.65 8.18 2.56
N THR A 273 -8.39 8.54 1.30
CA THR A 273 -8.47 7.56 0.20
C THR A 273 -7.45 6.43 0.30
N LEU A 274 -6.53 6.44 1.27
CA LEU A 274 -5.63 5.31 1.58
C LEU A 274 -6.13 4.41 2.72
N PHE A 275 -7.12 4.85 3.51
CA PHE A 275 -7.70 4.04 4.57
C PHE A 275 -9.07 4.55 5.05
N ARG A 276 -9.92 3.64 5.52
CA ARG A 276 -11.21 3.93 6.15
C ARG A 276 -11.16 3.74 7.65
N PHE A 277 -11.74 4.70 8.36
CA PHE A 277 -11.92 4.67 9.81
C PHE A 277 -13.31 4.13 10.14
N LEU A 278 -13.34 3.06 10.92
CA LEU A 278 -14.57 2.35 11.30
C LEU A 278 -14.74 2.46 12.81
N ARG A 279 -15.98 2.72 13.25
CA ARG A 279 -16.36 2.63 14.66
C ARG A 279 -17.62 1.79 14.77
N LEU A 280 -17.54 0.70 15.53
CA LEU A 280 -18.64 -0.24 15.71
C LEU A 280 -18.49 -0.99 17.04
N PRO A 281 -19.59 -1.31 17.75
CA PRO A 281 -19.53 -2.01 19.04
C PRO A 281 -18.79 -3.36 19.00
N HIS A 282 -18.86 -4.07 17.87
CA HIS A 282 -18.28 -5.40 17.67
C HIS A 282 -16.99 -5.37 16.83
N ALA A 283 -16.21 -4.29 16.91
CA ALA A 283 -14.96 -4.13 16.14
C ALA A 283 -13.95 -5.25 16.43
N ALA A 284 -13.77 -5.62 17.71
CA ALA A 284 -12.88 -6.73 18.09
C ALA A 284 -13.31 -8.07 17.46
N ASP A 285 -14.61 -8.38 17.42
CA ASP A 285 -15.15 -9.60 16.82
C ASP A 285 -14.93 -9.61 15.29
N LEU A 286 -15.16 -8.47 14.63
CA LEU A 286 -14.90 -8.31 13.21
C LEU A 286 -13.41 -8.48 12.89
N PHE A 287 -12.52 -7.87 13.69
CA PHE A 287 -11.08 -8.03 13.56
C PHE A 287 -10.65 -9.49 13.71
N ALA A 288 -11.15 -10.19 14.73
CA ALA A 288 -10.83 -11.60 14.94
C ALA A 288 -11.34 -12.48 13.79
N THR A 289 -12.56 -12.24 13.32
CA THR A 289 -13.19 -12.99 12.22
C THR A 289 -12.45 -12.82 10.91
N LEU A 290 -12.12 -11.57 10.54
CA LEU A 290 -11.37 -11.27 9.32
C LEU A 290 -9.92 -11.77 9.42
N GLY A 291 -9.27 -11.57 10.57
CA GLY A 291 -7.92 -12.05 10.83
C GLY A 291 -7.81 -13.58 10.71
N GLY A 292 -8.78 -14.32 11.24
CA GLY A 292 -8.88 -15.78 11.06
C GLY A 292 -9.12 -16.22 9.61
N ARG A 293 -9.59 -15.31 8.73
CA ARG A 293 -9.72 -15.54 7.29
C ARG A 293 -8.55 -14.98 6.47
N GLY A 294 -7.46 -14.56 7.13
CA GLY A 294 -6.30 -14.01 6.45
C GLY A 294 -6.43 -12.55 6.04
N ILE A 295 -7.45 -11.82 6.50
CA ILE A 295 -7.63 -10.39 6.19
C ILE A 295 -7.28 -9.58 7.45
N LEU A 296 -6.15 -8.89 7.41
CA LEU A 296 -5.66 -8.13 8.56
C LEU A 296 -6.14 -6.68 8.50
N LEU A 297 -7.01 -6.29 9.42
CA LEU A 297 -7.34 -4.88 9.66
C LEU A 297 -6.43 -4.29 10.74
N ARG A 298 -6.42 -2.95 10.87
CA ARG A 298 -5.79 -2.29 12.01
C ARG A 298 -6.77 -2.22 13.18
N HIS A 299 -6.40 -2.85 14.29
CA HIS A 299 -7.10 -2.76 15.57
C HIS A 299 -6.31 -1.90 16.57
N PHE A 300 -7.01 -1.19 17.46
CA PHE A 300 -6.42 -0.32 18.47
C PHE A 300 -6.78 -0.84 19.86
N ALA A 301 -5.82 -1.41 20.59
CA ALA A 301 -6.07 -2.06 21.88
C ALA A 301 -6.78 -1.15 22.89
N ASP A 302 -6.41 0.13 22.94
CA ASP A 302 -6.99 1.12 23.87
C ASP A 302 -8.35 1.67 23.39
N ARG A 303 -8.79 1.28 22.18
CA ARG A 303 -10.05 1.72 21.54
C ARG A 303 -10.69 0.51 20.83
N PRO A 304 -11.26 -0.44 21.58
CA PRO A 304 -11.70 -1.73 21.05
C PRO A 304 -12.91 -1.63 20.11
N ASP A 305 -13.60 -0.49 20.10
CA ASP A 305 -14.71 -0.16 19.21
C ASP A 305 -14.25 0.38 17.84
N VAL A 306 -12.94 0.52 17.63
CA VAL A 306 -12.36 1.18 16.46
C VAL A 306 -11.51 0.23 15.62
N LEU A 307 -11.73 0.27 14.31
CA LEU A 307 -10.86 -0.34 13.31
C LEU A 307 -10.43 0.68 12.27
N ARG A 308 -9.33 0.38 11.61
CA ARG A 308 -8.96 1.05 10.37
C ARG A 308 -8.66 0.02 9.29
N ALA A 309 -9.21 0.23 8.11
CA ALA A 309 -9.00 -0.63 6.94
C ALA A 309 -8.28 0.16 5.86
N GLY A 310 -7.10 -0.29 5.45
CA GLY A 310 -6.46 0.12 4.21
C GLY A 310 -7.23 -0.36 2.99
N LEU A 311 -6.79 0.04 1.81
CA LEU A 311 -7.38 -0.46 0.58
C LEU A 311 -6.82 -1.83 0.24
N PRO A 312 -7.66 -2.75 -0.29
CA PRO A 312 -7.16 -3.97 -0.90
C PRO A 312 -6.30 -3.63 -2.12
N GLY A 313 -5.27 -4.44 -2.37
CA GLY A 313 -4.57 -4.41 -3.65
C GLY A 313 -5.44 -4.88 -4.80
N SER A 314 -4.84 -5.00 -5.99
CA SER A 314 -5.58 -5.46 -7.16
C SER A 314 -6.27 -6.80 -6.85
N GLU A 315 -7.51 -6.94 -7.31
CA GLU A 315 -8.35 -8.16 -7.16
C GLU A 315 -7.65 -9.44 -7.69
N GLU A 316 -6.53 -9.30 -8.39
CA GLU A 316 -5.84 -10.36 -9.12
C GLU A 316 -4.70 -11.05 -8.34
N GLU A 317 -4.28 -10.55 -7.18
CA GLU A 317 -3.02 -10.99 -6.55
C GLU A 317 -2.95 -12.49 -6.19
N THR A 318 -4.03 -13.28 -6.26
CA THR A 318 -3.92 -14.76 -6.32
C THR A 318 -5.20 -15.49 -6.76
N MET A 319 -5.99 -14.96 -7.71
CA MET A 319 -7.26 -15.62 -8.05
C MET A 319 -7.14 -16.80 -9.02
N ILE A 320 -6.03 -16.93 -9.77
CA ILE A 320 -5.77 -18.08 -10.66
C ILE A 320 -4.49 -18.78 -10.22
N HIS A 321 -4.60 -20.05 -9.82
CA HIS A 321 -3.46 -20.90 -9.50
C HIS A 321 -3.20 -21.87 -10.64
N VAL A 322 -1.93 -22.04 -11.01
CA VAL A 322 -1.51 -23.06 -11.97
C VAL A 322 -0.68 -24.14 -11.29
N CYS A 323 -1.00 -25.41 -11.54
CA CYS A 323 -0.22 -26.54 -11.02
C CYS A 323 -0.13 -27.71 -12.00
N SER A 324 0.71 -28.70 -11.68
CA SER A 324 0.74 -30.00 -12.35
C SER A 324 -0.36 -30.92 -11.80
N LEU A 325 -0.67 -31.99 -12.55
CA LEU A 325 -1.66 -33.01 -12.14
C LEU A 325 -1.36 -33.58 -10.74
N ALA A 326 -0.09 -33.80 -10.42
CA ALA A 326 0.34 -34.36 -9.13
C ALA A 326 0.15 -33.40 -7.94
N LYS A 327 -0.06 -32.10 -8.19
CA LYS A 327 -0.14 -31.06 -7.15
C LYS A 327 -1.55 -30.52 -6.93
N ILE A 328 -2.57 -31.11 -7.53
CA ILE A 328 -3.95 -30.63 -7.43
C ILE A 328 -4.40 -30.55 -5.97
N GLU A 329 -4.32 -31.66 -5.23
CA GLU A 329 -4.82 -31.73 -3.84
C GLU A 329 -4.12 -30.70 -2.94
N GLU A 330 -2.78 -30.64 -3.01
CA GLU A 330 -1.97 -29.68 -2.28
C GLU A 330 -2.34 -28.23 -2.63
N THR A 331 -2.50 -27.95 -3.93
CA THR A 331 -2.79 -26.59 -4.39
C THR A 331 -4.17 -26.15 -3.97
N VAL A 332 -5.18 -27.01 -4.09
CA VAL A 332 -6.56 -26.73 -3.64
C VAL A 332 -6.61 -26.54 -2.13
N ALA A 333 -5.93 -27.38 -1.36
CA ALA A 333 -5.87 -27.24 0.09
C ALA A 333 -5.21 -25.91 0.51
N ARG A 334 -4.15 -25.49 -0.20
CA ARG A 334 -3.42 -24.26 0.09
C ARG A 334 -4.17 -23.01 -0.35
N SER A 335 -4.74 -23.00 -1.56
CA SER A 335 -5.41 -21.81 -2.13
C SER A 335 -6.87 -21.67 -1.71
N GLY A 336 -7.49 -22.77 -1.27
CA GLY A 336 -8.92 -22.81 -1.06
C GLY A 336 -9.72 -22.64 -2.35
N ALA A 337 -9.14 -22.99 -3.51
CA ALA A 337 -9.82 -22.96 -4.80
C ALA A 337 -11.04 -23.88 -4.79
N ASP A 338 -12.18 -23.37 -5.28
CA ASP A 338 -13.44 -24.11 -5.36
C ASP A 338 -13.87 -24.39 -6.80
N ARG A 339 -13.07 -23.93 -7.76
CA ARG A 339 -13.25 -24.09 -9.20
C ARG A 339 -11.99 -24.64 -9.83
N MET A 340 -12.14 -25.55 -10.79
CA MET A 340 -11.02 -26.24 -11.44
C MET A 340 -11.20 -26.37 -12.94
N LEU A 341 -10.12 -26.14 -13.67
CA LEU A 341 -9.98 -26.40 -15.10
C LEU A 341 -8.90 -27.46 -15.33
N SER A 342 -9.27 -28.59 -15.92
CA SER A 342 -8.37 -29.68 -16.31
C SER A 342 -8.16 -29.70 -17.81
N LEU A 343 -6.90 -29.61 -18.26
CA LEU A 343 -6.51 -29.72 -19.67
C LEU A 343 -5.63 -30.97 -19.87
N LEU A 344 -6.23 -32.08 -20.28
CA LEU A 344 -5.58 -33.39 -20.32
C LEU A 344 -5.79 -34.11 -21.64
N ALA A 345 -4.88 -35.03 -21.96
CA ALA A 345 -5.06 -35.91 -23.12
C ALA A 345 -6.13 -36.97 -22.82
N ALA A 346 -6.78 -37.48 -23.87
CA ALA A 346 -7.76 -38.55 -23.74
C ALA A 346 -7.16 -39.75 -22.98
N GLY A 347 -7.93 -40.33 -22.05
CA GLY A 347 -7.47 -41.44 -21.21
C GLY A 347 -6.61 -41.06 -20.00
N THR A 348 -6.25 -39.79 -19.82
CA THR A 348 -5.54 -39.35 -18.60
C THR A 348 -6.53 -39.25 -17.44
N ALA A 349 -6.32 -40.06 -16.40
CA ALA A 349 -7.13 -40.01 -15.20
C ALA A 349 -6.86 -38.72 -14.38
N VAL A 350 -7.92 -38.12 -13.86
CA VAL A 350 -7.86 -37.02 -12.90
C VAL A 350 -8.90 -37.25 -11.82
N VAL A 351 -8.48 -37.09 -10.56
CA VAL A 351 -9.38 -37.14 -9.42
C VAL A 351 -9.74 -35.70 -9.07
N ARG A 352 -11.04 -35.38 -9.08
CA ARG A 352 -11.53 -34.07 -8.63
C ARG A 352 -11.48 -34.03 -7.09
N PRO A 353 -10.84 -33.02 -6.48
CA PRO A 353 -10.88 -32.84 -5.04
C PRO A 353 -12.31 -32.70 -4.53
N ALA A 354 -12.60 -33.24 -3.34
CA ALA A 354 -13.95 -33.27 -2.78
C ALA A 354 -14.55 -31.87 -2.54
N SER A 355 -13.70 -30.85 -2.35
CA SER A 355 -14.09 -29.45 -2.17
C SER A 355 -14.59 -28.79 -3.46
N ILE A 356 -14.37 -29.38 -4.64
CA ILE A 356 -14.77 -28.83 -5.93
C ILE A 356 -16.00 -29.59 -6.44
N SER A 357 -17.11 -28.88 -6.61
CA SER A 357 -18.34 -29.45 -7.15
C SER A 357 -18.18 -29.83 -8.63
N LYS A 358 -19.06 -30.69 -9.13
CA LYS A 358 -19.02 -31.11 -10.54
C LYS A 358 -19.25 -29.92 -11.50
N GLU A 359 -20.10 -28.99 -11.10
CA GLU A 359 -20.47 -27.79 -11.85
C GLU A 359 -19.32 -26.79 -11.92
N ASN A 360 -18.45 -26.79 -10.91
CA ASN A 360 -17.25 -25.98 -10.81
C ASN A 360 -16.00 -26.69 -11.38
N HIS A 361 -16.15 -27.78 -12.13
CA HIS A 361 -15.04 -28.48 -12.78
C HIS A 361 -15.26 -28.58 -14.29
N LEU A 362 -14.46 -27.88 -15.07
CA LEU A 362 -14.38 -28.04 -16.52
C LEU A 362 -13.21 -28.96 -16.89
N HIS A 363 -13.47 -29.99 -17.69
CA HIS A 363 -12.44 -30.87 -18.28
C HIS A 363 -12.43 -30.68 -19.79
N LEU A 364 -11.30 -30.19 -20.32
CA LEU A 364 -11.05 -30.06 -21.75
C LEU A 364 -10.05 -31.14 -22.20
N VAL A 365 -10.46 -31.95 -23.18
CA VAL A 365 -9.66 -33.07 -23.68
C VAL A 365 -8.86 -32.63 -24.90
N MET A 366 -7.54 -32.47 -24.74
CA MET A 366 -6.64 -32.06 -25.82
C MET A 366 -5.21 -32.52 -25.56
N HIS A 367 -4.45 -32.75 -26.63
CA HIS A 367 -3.01 -33.01 -26.59
C HIS A 367 -2.22 -31.69 -26.59
N ASP A 368 -1.00 -31.73 -26.09
CA ASP A 368 -0.11 -30.56 -26.01
C ASP A 368 0.66 -30.37 -27.31
N ILE A 369 -0.05 -30.09 -28.40
CA ILE A 369 0.50 -29.98 -29.75
C ILE A 369 0.09 -28.66 -30.39
N ALA A 370 0.99 -28.10 -31.22
CA ALA A 370 0.72 -26.88 -31.99
C ALA A 370 0.38 -27.17 -33.46
N ALA A 371 0.65 -28.38 -33.94
CA ALA A 371 0.36 -28.85 -35.28
C ALA A 371 -0.37 -30.19 -35.22
N ALA A 372 -1.20 -30.48 -36.23
CA ALA A 372 -1.96 -31.72 -36.31
C ALA A 372 -1.05 -32.95 -36.33
N GLN A 373 -1.42 -33.98 -35.58
CA GLN A 373 -0.74 -35.28 -35.52
C GLN A 373 -1.80 -36.39 -35.52
N ASP A 374 -1.53 -37.49 -36.21
CA ASP A 374 -2.47 -38.59 -36.33
C ASP A 374 -2.84 -39.17 -34.97
N GLY A 375 -4.15 -39.34 -34.74
CA GLY A 375 -4.70 -39.86 -33.49
C GLY A 375 -4.69 -38.88 -32.31
N MET A 376 -4.25 -37.62 -32.49
CA MET A 376 -4.20 -36.64 -31.42
C MET A 376 -5.27 -35.54 -31.57
N THR A 377 -6.04 -35.31 -30.50
CA THR A 377 -6.94 -34.15 -30.38
C THR A 377 -6.14 -32.86 -30.23
N MET A 378 -6.21 -31.97 -31.22
CA MET A 378 -5.51 -30.68 -31.21
C MET A 378 -6.30 -29.62 -30.42
N PRO A 379 -5.63 -28.67 -29.75
CA PRO A 379 -6.28 -27.46 -29.24
C PRO A 379 -6.95 -26.66 -30.37
N GLY A 380 -8.10 -26.06 -30.10
CA GLY A 380 -8.92 -25.42 -31.13
C GLY A 380 -10.01 -24.51 -30.55
N GLU A 381 -10.75 -23.84 -31.43
CA GLU A 381 -11.71 -22.79 -31.03
C GLU A 381 -12.75 -23.24 -30.02
N GLU A 382 -13.28 -24.45 -30.15
CA GLU A 382 -14.28 -24.99 -29.21
C GLU A 382 -13.72 -25.06 -27.78
N HIS A 383 -12.47 -25.49 -27.64
CA HIS A 383 -11.79 -25.54 -26.34
C HIS A 383 -11.66 -24.14 -25.73
N VAL A 384 -11.24 -23.16 -26.51
CA VAL A 384 -11.08 -21.77 -26.07
C VAL A 384 -12.44 -21.16 -25.70
N ARG A 385 -13.48 -21.42 -26.50
CA ARG A 385 -14.84 -20.93 -26.23
C ARG A 385 -15.39 -21.49 -24.91
N ASN A 386 -15.26 -22.80 -24.71
CA ASN A 386 -15.68 -23.46 -23.46
C ASN A 386 -14.89 -22.94 -22.25
N LEU A 387 -13.58 -22.71 -22.41
CA LEU A 387 -12.72 -22.11 -21.38
C LEU A 387 -13.20 -20.69 -21.01
N LEU A 388 -13.46 -19.84 -22.00
CA LEU A 388 -13.92 -18.47 -21.78
C LEU A 388 -15.30 -18.43 -21.11
N ASP A 389 -16.23 -19.29 -21.54
CA ASP A 389 -17.57 -19.36 -20.94
C ASP A 389 -17.54 -19.91 -19.51
N PHE A 390 -16.58 -20.78 -19.20
CA PHE A 390 -16.34 -21.23 -17.83
C PHE A 390 -15.72 -20.12 -16.97
N ALA A 391 -14.77 -19.35 -17.51
CA ALA A 391 -14.16 -18.22 -16.83
C ALA A 391 -15.14 -17.07 -16.59
N ARG A 392 -16.02 -16.74 -17.54
CA ARG A 392 -17.03 -15.68 -17.38
C ARG A 392 -18.09 -16.00 -16.32
N ARG A 393 -18.37 -17.29 -16.09
CA ARG A 393 -19.31 -17.76 -15.05
C ARG A 393 -18.67 -17.85 -13.67
N TRP A 394 -17.42 -17.47 -13.53
CA TRP A 394 -16.73 -17.45 -12.24
C TRP A 394 -16.96 -16.09 -11.59
N ASP A 395 -17.59 -16.10 -10.42
CA ASP A 395 -17.90 -14.90 -9.63
C ASP A 395 -16.67 -14.27 -8.96
N ARG A 396 -15.52 -14.95 -9.01
CA ARG A 396 -14.26 -14.55 -8.40
C ARG A 396 -14.35 -14.37 -6.87
N ALA A 397 -15.30 -15.04 -6.21
CA ALA A 397 -15.37 -15.06 -4.76
C ALA A 397 -14.30 -15.96 -4.13
N ARG A 398 -13.86 -17.00 -4.86
CA ARG A 398 -12.79 -17.92 -4.47
C ARG A 398 -11.86 -18.20 -5.66
N PRO A 399 -10.60 -18.60 -5.42
CA PRO A 399 -9.65 -18.84 -6.50
C PRO A 399 -10.06 -19.99 -7.44
N MET A 400 -9.60 -19.91 -8.68
CA MET A 400 -9.68 -20.99 -9.66
C MET A 400 -8.33 -21.70 -9.76
N LEU A 401 -8.35 -23.03 -9.80
CA LEU A 401 -7.22 -23.85 -10.17
C LEU A 401 -7.25 -24.17 -11.67
N VAL A 402 -6.13 -23.99 -12.36
CA VAL A 402 -5.94 -24.41 -13.76
C VAL A 402 -4.77 -25.38 -13.81
N HIS A 403 -4.98 -26.58 -14.33
CA HIS A 403 -3.91 -27.57 -14.40
C HIS A 403 -3.90 -28.34 -15.72
N CYS A 404 -2.71 -28.82 -16.08
CA CYS A 404 -2.50 -29.85 -17.09
C CYS A 404 -1.60 -30.93 -16.49
N TYR A 405 -1.04 -31.82 -17.30
CA TYR A 405 -0.16 -32.86 -16.78
C TYR A 405 1.05 -32.28 -16.02
N ALA A 406 1.84 -31.42 -16.67
CA ALA A 406 3.06 -30.83 -16.10
C ALA A 406 2.86 -29.45 -15.45
N GLY A 407 1.73 -28.77 -15.72
CA GLY A 407 1.50 -27.41 -15.24
C GLY A 407 2.29 -26.32 -15.99
N ILE A 408 2.82 -26.64 -17.18
CA ILE A 408 3.82 -25.81 -17.88
C ILE A 408 3.28 -25.13 -19.15
N SER A 409 2.54 -25.85 -19.99
CA SER A 409 2.15 -25.40 -21.35
C SER A 409 0.66 -25.10 -21.46
N ARG A 410 -0.21 -26.12 -21.60
CA ARG A 410 -1.67 -25.94 -21.72
C ARG A 410 -2.28 -25.10 -20.59
N SER A 411 -1.93 -25.40 -19.34
CA SER A 411 -2.49 -24.71 -18.18
C SER A 411 -2.06 -23.25 -18.06
N THR A 412 -0.85 -22.93 -18.48
CA THR A 412 -0.32 -21.56 -18.41
C THR A 412 -0.85 -20.72 -19.58
N ALA A 413 -1.04 -21.34 -20.76
CA ALA A 413 -1.79 -20.73 -21.86
C ALA A 413 -3.24 -20.44 -21.45
N SER A 414 -3.92 -21.41 -20.84
CA SER A 414 -5.27 -21.20 -20.32
C SER A 414 -5.36 -20.11 -19.27
N ALA A 415 -4.44 -20.09 -18.30
CA ALA A 415 -4.40 -19.02 -17.30
C ALA A 415 -4.19 -17.64 -17.93
N TYR A 416 -3.30 -17.54 -18.94
CA TYR A 416 -3.09 -16.32 -19.71
C TYR A 416 -4.37 -15.86 -20.43
N ILE A 417 -5.03 -16.76 -21.16
CA ILE A 417 -6.28 -16.47 -21.90
C ILE A 417 -7.37 -16.00 -20.94
N ILE A 418 -7.52 -16.66 -19.79
CA ILE A 418 -8.50 -16.28 -18.76
C ILE A 418 -8.18 -14.88 -18.22
N ALA A 419 -6.92 -14.62 -17.86
CA ALA A 419 -6.51 -13.31 -17.35
C ALA A 419 -6.75 -12.19 -18.37
N ALA A 420 -6.37 -12.40 -19.63
CA ALA A 420 -6.61 -11.44 -20.72
C ALA A 420 -8.11 -11.18 -20.94
N ALA A 421 -8.93 -12.24 -20.91
CA ALA A 421 -10.37 -12.10 -21.13
C ALA A 421 -11.11 -11.42 -19.98
N LEU A 422 -10.66 -11.59 -18.73
CA LEU A 422 -11.28 -10.98 -17.56
C LEU A 422 -10.82 -9.52 -17.35
N ALA A 423 -9.66 -9.14 -17.91
CA ALA A 423 -9.10 -7.79 -17.81
C ALA A 423 -8.80 -7.20 -19.21
N PRO A 424 -9.82 -6.94 -20.05
CA PRO A 424 -9.62 -6.56 -21.46
C PRO A 424 -8.95 -5.18 -21.67
N LYS A 425 -8.77 -4.39 -20.61
CA LYS A 425 -8.05 -3.11 -20.64
C LYS A 425 -6.55 -3.25 -20.37
N ARG A 426 -6.09 -4.43 -19.94
CA ARG A 426 -4.72 -4.68 -19.55
C ARG A 426 -3.87 -5.04 -20.78
N ASP A 427 -2.61 -4.62 -20.79
CA ASP A 427 -1.68 -4.97 -21.86
C ASP A 427 -1.39 -6.49 -21.85
N GLU A 428 -1.66 -7.15 -22.97
CA GLU A 428 -1.36 -8.56 -23.18
C GLU A 428 0.13 -8.88 -22.98
N ALA A 429 1.02 -7.97 -23.41
CA ALA A 429 2.45 -8.17 -23.24
C ALA A 429 2.86 -8.08 -21.75
N GLU A 430 2.18 -7.27 -20.95
CA GLU A 430 2.36 -7.20 -19.51
C GLU A 430 1.92 -8.48 -18.80
N LEU A 431 0.77 -9.05 -19.21
CA LEU A 431 0.30 -10.35 -18.73
C LEU A 431 1.30 -11.46 -19.04
N ALA A 432 1.85 -11.47 -20.25
CA ALA A 432 2.87 -12.43 -20.65
C ALA A 432 4.16 -12.30 -19.81
N ARG A 433 4.63 -11.06 -19.58
CA ARG A 433 5.78 -10.78 -18.69
C ARG A 433 5.53 -11.25 -17.26
N THR A 434 4.33 -10.98 -16.73
CA THR A 434 3.91 -11.41 -15.39
C THR A 434 3.93 -12.93 -15.27
N LEU A 435 3.36 -13.64 -16.25
CA LEU A 435 3.37 -15.11 -16.27
C LEU A 435 4.79 -15.67 -16.31
N ARG A 436 5.70 -15.07 -17.10
CA ARG A 436 7.12 -15.48 -17.15
C ARG A 436 7.82 -15.23 -15.82
N ALA A 437 7.55 -14.11 -15.16
CA ALA A 437 8.14 -13.78 -13.87
C ALA A 437 7.68 -14.74 -12.76
N LEU A 438 6.38 -15.07 -12.71
CA LEU A 438 5.81 -15.97 -11.71
C LEU A 438 6.19 -17.44 -11.94
N SER A 439 6.41 -17.85 -13.19
CA SER A 439 6.79 -19.21 -13.54
C SER A 439 7.77 -19.21 -14.71
N PRO A 440 9.09 -19.06 -14.45
CA PRO A 440 10.12 -19.01 -15.50
C PRO A 440 10.11 -20.23 -16.43
N SER A 441 9.70 -21.40 -15.91
CA SER A 441 9.60 -22.65 -16.67
C SER A 441 8.37 -22.76 -17.55
N ALA A 442 7.42 -21.82 -17.49
CA ALA A 442 6.19 -21.95 -18.28
C ALA A 442 6.46 -21.73 -19.79
N THR A 443 5.82 -22.53 -20.62
CA THR A 443 5.96 -22.49 -22.08
C THR A 443 4.57 -22.63 -22.69
N PRO A 444 3.76 -21.56 -22.67
CA PRO A 444 2.34 -21.61 -23.01
C PRO A 444 2.16 -22.16 -24.43
N ASN A 445 1.20 -23.08 -24.60
CA ASN A 445 0.91 -23.64 -25.91
C ASN A 445 0.46 -22.53 -26.88
N PRO A 446 1.22 -22.27 -27.96
CA PRO A 446 0.98 -21.13 -28.86
C PRO A 446 -0.23 -21.33 -29.78
N ARG A 447 -0.86 -22.51 -29.78
CA ARG A 447 -2.10 -22.77 -30.53
C ARG A 447 -3.34 -22.44 -29.71
N LEU A 448 -3.23 -22.44 -28.38
CA LEU A 448 -4.31 -22.06 -27.48
C LEU A 448 -4.48 -20.55 -27.40
N ILE A 449 -3.34 -19.84 -27.37
CA ILE A 449 -3.25 -18.38 -27.46
C ILE A 449 -3.51 -17.98 -28.91
#